data_AF-J4TFC0-F1
#
_entry.id   AF-J4TFC0-F1
#
_cell.length_a   1.000
_cell.length_b   1.000
_cell.length_c   1.000
_cell.angle_alpha   90.00
_cell.angle_beta   90.00
_cell.angle_gamma   90.00
#
_symmetry.space_group_name_H-M   'P 1'
#
loop_
_entity.id
_entity.type
_entity.pdbx_description
1 polymer ?
#
loop_
_entity_poly.entity_id
_entity_poly.type
_entity_poly.pdbx_seq_one_letter_code
_entity_poly.pdbx_strand_id
1 'polypeptide(L)'
;MAYKFRLQKVLDVKEKEEDNKKNEMSLVNFEIEKAKKQLEELYDELEKSSKQRQDKNSSGSSIQELLELNKYIDYLKNTAIRQKIEEIENLQKKLEDRKEEFIDIRRQRKSYENLKDKDYQKFLEKESKDEEKIIDEIVSFTARKTN
;
A
#
# COMPACT_ATOMS: atom_id res chain seq x y z
N MET A 1 -37.17 1.53 13.84
CA MET A 1 -36.10 2.36 14.49
C MET A 1 -34.96 2.63 13.49
N ALA A 2 -34.09 3.63 13.68
CA ALA A 2 -32.87 3.75 12.85
C ALA A 2 -31.78 2.77 13.33
N TYR A 3 -31.22 1.94 12.43
CA TYR A 3 -30.18 0.97 12.76
C TYR A 3 -28.89 1.64 13.25
N LYS A 4 -28.25 1.06 14.27
CA LYS A 4 -26.96 1.52 14.81
C LYS A 4 -26.07 0.34 15.13
N PHE A 5 -24.95 0.22 14.42
CA PHE A 5 -23.94 -0.78 14.72
C PHE A 5 -23.08 -0.38 15.93
N ARG A 6 -23.07 -1.22 16.97
CA ARG A 6 -22.37 -0.92 18.25
C ARG A 6 -20.86 -0.68 18.06
N LEU A 7 -20.25 -1.32 17.08
CA LEU A 7 -18.80 -1.25 16.82
C LEU A 7 -18.45 -0.32 15.65
N GLN A 8 -19.35 0.57 15.23
CA GLN A 8 -19.11 1.46 14.09
C GLN A 8 -17.82 2.28 14.26
N LYS A 9 -17.56 2.86 15.44
CA LYS A 9 -16.33 3.60 15.72
C LYS A 9 -15.06 2.76 15.52
N VAL A 10 -15.11 1.46 15.84
CA VAL A 10 -13.96 0.56 15.66
C VAL A 10 -13.74 0.27 14.18
N LEU A 11 -14.83 0.04 13.43
CA LEU A 11 -14.77 -0.13 11.98
C LEU A 11 -14.20 1.12 11.30
N ASP A 12 -14.65 2.33 11.68
CA ASP A 12 -14.14 3.60 11.13
C ASP A 12 -12.63 3.79 11.39
N VAL A 13 -12.15 3.38 12.57
CA VAL A 13 -10.71 3.41 12.88
C VAL A 13 -9.95 2.41 11.99
N LYS A 14 -10.48 1.21 11.78
CA LYS A 14 -9.86 0.19 10.93
C LYS A 14 -9.80 0.60 9.46
N GLU A 15 -10.82 1.30 8.95
CA GLU A 15 -10.82 1.91 7.62
C GLU A 15 -9.70 2.94 7.49
N LYS A 16 -9.57 3.85 8.46
CA LYS A 16 -8.49 4.85 8.48
C LYS A 16 -7.10 4.22 8.59
N GLU A 17 -6.95 3.17 9.38
CA GLU A 17 -5.70 2.41 9.46
C GLU A 17 -5.31 1.78 8.11
N GLU A 18 -6.27 1.20 7.39
CA GLU A 18 -6.04 0.64 6.05
C GLU A 18 -5.61 1.72 5.06
N ASP A 19 -6.31 2.86 5.04
CA ASP A 19 -5.98 4.00 4.17
C ASP A 19 -4.60 4.57 4.47
N ASN A 20 -4.26 4.73 5.75
CA ASN A 20 -2.94 5.19 6.17
C ASN A 20 -1.85 4.24 5.69
N LYS A 21 -2.05 2.92 5.84
CA LYS A 21 -1.09 1.91 5.41
C LYS A 21 -0.90 1.90 3.90
N LYS A 22 -1.98 2.09 3.14
CA LYS A 22 -1.93 2.26 1.67
C LYS A 22 -1.12 3.50 1.26
N ASN A 23 -1.28 4.61 1.99
CA ASN A 23 -0.49 5.82 1.75
C ASN A 23 0.99 5.59 2.04
N GLU A 24 1.33 4.93 3.15
CA GLU A 24 2.72 4.56 3.46
C GLU A 24 3.36 3.71 2.36
N MET A 25 2.65 2.68 1.86
CA MET A 25 3.14 1.86 0.75
C MET A 25 3.35 2.69 -0.52
N SER A 26 2.48 3.67 -0.77
CA SER A 26 2.61 4.56 -1.93
C SER A 26 3.86 5.44 -1.83
N LEU A 27 4.19 5.92 -0.63
CA LEU A 27 5.43 6.65 -0.37
C LEU A 27 6.67 5.78 -0.59
N VAL A 28 6.67 4.53 -0.11
CA VAL A 28 7.80 3.61 -0.34
C VAL A 28 7.96 3.30 -1.83
N ASN A 29 6.86 3.08 -2.57
CA ASN A 29 6.92 2.90 -4.01
C ASN A 29 7.52 4.11 -4.73
N PHE A 30 7.15 5.33 -4.32
CA PHE A 30 7.75 6.54 -4.88
C PHE A 30 9.27 6.60 -4.67
N GLU A 31 9.75 6.25 -3.47
CA GLU A 31 11.19 6.20 -3.20
C GLU A 31 11.90 5.12 -4.02
N ILE A 32 11.27 3.95 -4.23
CA ILE A 32 11.80 2.89 -5.11
C ILE A 32 11.95 3.40 -6.54
N GLU A 33 10.93 4.02 -7.11
CA GLU A 33 10.98 4.53 -8.48
C GLU A 33 12.01 5.65 -8.64
N LYS A 34 12.12 6.53 -7.65
CA LYS A 34 13.17 7.55 -7.60
C LYS A 34 14.57 6.92 -7.56
N ALA A 35 14.79 5.91 -6.72
CA ALA A 35 16.07 5.23 -6.62
C ALA A 35 16.44 4.47 -7.91
N LYS A 36 15.47 3.83 -8.57
CA LYS A 36 15.65 3.20 -9.88
C LYS A 36 16.05 4.21 -10.96
N LYS A 37 15.40 5.37 -11.00
CA LYS A 37 15.78 6.44 -11.94
C LYS A 37 17.21 6.92 -11.70
N GLN A 38 17.60 7.10 -10.44
CA GLN A 38 18.98 7.47 -10.10
C GLN A 38 19.98 6.37 -10.47
N LEU A 39 19.60 5.10 -10.38
CA LEU A 39 20.43 3.98 -10.84
C LEU A 39 20.62 4.01 -12.37
N GLU A 40 19.56 4.31 -13.12
CA GLU A 40 19.63 4.50 -14.57
C GLU A 40 20.57 5.65 -14.94
N GLU A 41 20.46 6.78 -14.25
CA GLU A 41 21.37 7.94 -14.42
C GLU A 41 22.85 7.56 -14.16
N LEU A 42 23.13 6.70 -13.17
CA LEU A 42 24.48 6.20 -12.90
C LEU A 42 25.00 5.27 -14.03
N TYR A 43 24.12 4.46 -14.63
CA TYR A 43 24.50 3.63 -15.78
C TYR A 43 24.79 4.47 -17.02
N ASP A 44 23.98 5.49 -17.29
CA ASP A 44 24.21 6.46 -18.37
C ASP A 44 25.53 7.19 -18.19
N GLU A 45 25.83 7.61 -16.96
CA GLU A 45 27.09 8.28 -16.62
C GLU A 45 28.29 7.34 -16.80
N LEU A 46 28.14 6.07 -16.44
CA LEU A 46 29.16 5.05 -16.66
C LEU A 46 29.42 4.82 -18.16
N GLU A 47 28.38 4.78 -18.97
CA GLU A 47 28.50 4.62 -20.42
C GLU A 47 29.22 5.83 -21.04
N LYS A 48 28.79 7.05 -20.68
CA LYS A 48 29.42 8.30 -21.13
C LYS A 48 30.90 8.35 -20.75
N SER A 49 31.22 8.05 -19.49
CA SER A 49 32.61 8.03 -19.01
C SER A 49 33.44 6.97 -19.73
N SER A 50 32.84 5.82 -20.04
CA SER A 50 33.52 4.75 -20.78
C SER A 50 33.81 5.11 -22.24
N LYS A 51 32.88 5.81 -22.92
CA LYS A 51 33.09 6.38 -24.25
C LYS A 51 34.19 7.44 -24.24
N GLN A 52 34.13 8.37 -23.28
CA GLN A 52 35.17 9.39 -23.12
C GLN A 52 36.57 8.78 -22.94
N ARG A 53 36.67 7.67 -22.18
CA ARG A 53 37.93 6.95 -21.98
C ARG A 53 38.47 6.37 -23.28
N GLN A 54 37.59 5.84 -24.13
CA GLN A 54 37.96 5.32 -25.45
C GLN A 54 38.47 6.44 -26.36
N ASP A 55 37.76 7.57 -26.42
CA ASP A 55 38.15 8.73 -27.23
C ASP A 55 39.50 9.32 -26.78
N LYS A 56 39.73 9.40 -25.45
CA LYS A 56 41.00 9.87 -24.87
C LYS A 56 42.18 8.94 -25.17
N ASN A 57 41.95 7.63 -25.23
CA ASN A 57 42.95 6.67 -25.67
C ASN A 57 43.33 6.83 -27.15
N SER A 58 42.36 7.17 -28.01
CA SER A 58 42.60 7.34 -29.45
C SER A 58 43.21 8.70 -29.83
N SER A 59 42.97 9.75 -29.03
CA SER A 59 43.39 11.13 -29.32
C SER A 59 44.73 11.55 -28.70
N GLY A 60 45.37 10.70 -27.89
CA GLY A 60 46.64 11.01 -27.23
C GLY A 60 46.48 11.91 -26.01
N SER A 61 45.76 11.42 -24.99
CA SER A 61 45.60 12.11 -23.69
C SER A 61 46.76 11.86 -22.72
N SER A 62 46.89 12.70 -21.70
CA SER A 62 47.89 12.49 -20.64
C SER A 62 47.55 11.27 -19.78
N ILE A 63 48.59 10.59 -19.27
CA ILE A 63 48.44 9.42 -18.38
C ILE A 63 47.63 9.78 -17.13
N GLN A 64 47.82 11.00 -16.59
CA GLN A 64 47.13 11.48 -15.40
C GLN A 64 45.60 11.54 -15.61
N GLU A 65 45.15 12.08 -16.75
CA GLU A 65 43.72 12.17 -17.06
C GLU A 65 43.07 10.80 -17.25
N LEU A 66 43.79 9.84 -17.85
CA LEU A 66 43.32 8.47 -18.01
C LEU A 66 43.21 7.75 -16.67
N LEU A 67 44.16 7.97 -15.76
CA LEU A 67 44.11 7.43 -14.40
C LEU A 67 42.90 7.93 -13.61
N GLU A 68 42.66 9.25 -13.61
CA GLU A 68 41.50 9.83 -12.90
C GLU A 68 40.17 9.34 -13.49
N LEU A 69 40.06 9.27 -14.81
CA LEU A 69 38.86 8.75 -15.47
C LEU A 69 38.62 7.26 -15.16
N ASN A 70 39.69 6.45 -15.11
CA ASN A 70 39.57 5.04 -14.72
C ASN A 70 39.14 4.89 -13.26
N LYS A 71 39.73 5.64 -12.33
CA LYS A 71 39.30 5.65 -10.92
C LYS A 71 37.82 6.00 -10.79
N TYR A 72 37.36 6.99 -11.55
CA TYR A 72 35.97 7.42 -11.51
C TYR A 72 35.02 6.34 -12.05
N ILE A 73 35.39 5.67 -13.14
CA ILE A 73 34.59 4.56 -13.71
C ILE A 73 34.57 3.37 -12.75
N ASP A 74 35.69 3.08 -12.07
CA ASP A 74 35.75 2.04 -11.05
C ASP A 74 34.87 2.40 -9.84
N TYR A 75 34.85 3.67 -9.43
CA TYR A 75 33.94 4.17 -8.40
C TYR A 75 32.47 3.98 -8.80
N LEU A 76 32.09 4.38 -10.01
CA LEU A 76 30.72 4.20 -10.52
C LEU A 76 30.30 2.72 -10.47
N LYS A 77 31.13 1.83 -11.03
CA LYS A 77 30.85 0.38 -11.12
C LYS A 77 30.81 -0.32 -9.77
N ASN A 78 31.84 -0.09 -8.95
CA ASN A 78 32.08 -0.92 -7.77
C ASN A 78 31.51 -0.32 -6.49
N THR A 79 31.18 0.98 -6.50
CA THR A 79 30.65 1.68 -5.32
C THR A 79 29.26 2.23 -5.59
N ALA A 80 29.12 3.25 -6.44
CA ALA A 80 27.87 4.00 -6.56
C ALA A 80 26.70 3.13 -7.04
N ILE A 81 26.90 2.36 -8.11
CA ILE A 81 25.86 1.45 -8.66
C ILE A 81 25.50 0.36 -7.65
N ARG A 82 26.49 -0.26 -6.99
CA ARG A 82 26.24 -1.33 -6.00
C ARG A 82 25.46 -0.82 -4.80
N GLN A 83 25.85 0.32 -4.24
CA GLN A 83 25.13 0.96 -3.13
C GLN A 83 23.69 1.27 -3.52
N LYS A 84 23.48 1.72 -4.77
CA LYS A 84 22.13 2.07 -5.24
C LYS A 84 21.24 0.84 -5.46
N ILE A 85 21.82 -0.27 -5.93
CA ILE A 85 21.11 -1.56 -6.01
C ILE A 85 20.72 -2.03 -4.61
N GLU A 86 21.65 -1.99 -3.64
CA GLU A 86 21.38 -2.38 -2.25
C GLU A 86 20.29 -1.50 -1.60
N GLU A 87 20.30 -0.20 -1.87
CA GLU A 87 19.24 0.73 -1.44
C GLU A 87 17.87 0.30 -1.98
N ILE A 88 17.78 -0.03 -3.28
CA ILE A 88 16.54 -0.50 -3.91
C ILE A 88 16.07 -1.82 -3.29
N GLU A 89 16.97 -2.79 -3.07
CA GLU A 89 16.64 -4.06 -2.43
C GLU A 89 16.09 -3.86 -1.01
N ASN A 90 16.70 -2.96 -0.23
CA ASN A 90 16.23 -2.64 1.12
C ASN A 90 14.86 -1.95 1.11
N LEU A 91 14.63 -1.04 0.15
CA LEU A 91 13.31 -0.41 -0.03
C LEU A 91 12.25 -1.43 -0.47
N GLN A 92 12.59 -2.41 -1.31
CA GLN A 92 11.70 -3.49 -1.73
C GLN A 92 11.33 -4.41 -0.57
N LYS A 93 12.30 -4.79 0.27
CA LYS A 93 12.02 -5.55 1.51
C LYS A 93 11.06 -4.78 2.42
N LYS A 94 11.34 -3.49 2.65
CA LYS A 94 10.46 -2.62 3.42
C LYS A 94 9.05 -2.55 2.83
N LEU A 95 8.91 -2.50 1.50
CA LEU A 95 7.60 -2.51 0.86
C LEU A 95 6.85 -3.82 1.12
N GLU A 96 7.55 -4.96 1.10
CA GLU A 96 6.94 -6.26 1.36
C GLU A 96 6.43 -6.37 2.80
N ASP A 97 7.23 -5.96 3.79
CA ASP A 97 6.79 -5.91 5.20
C ASP A 97 5.51 -5.06 5.34
N ARG A 98 5.46 -3.92 4.64
CA ARG A 98 4.30 -3.02 4.65
C ARG A 98 3.07 -3.63 3.97
N LYS A 99 3.24 -4.48 2.96
CA LYS A 99 2.13 -5.23 2.33
C LYS A 99 1.55 -6.26 3.28
N GLU A 100 2.39 -6.99 4.01
CA GLU A 100 1.93 -7.98 4.99
C GLU A 100 1.06 -7.30 6.06
N GLU A 101 1.56 -6.20 6.63
CA GLU A 101 0.81 -5.38 7.58
C GLU A 101 -0.52 -4.86 6.98
N PHE A 102 -0.52 -4.41 5.73
CA PHE A 102 -1.73 -3.96 5.03
C PHE A 102 -2.76 -5.09 4.87
N ILE A 103 -2.31 -6.29 4.51
CA ILE A 103 -3.19 -7.47 4.36
C ILE A 103 -3.86 -7.80 5.71
N ASP A 104 -3.11 -7.73 6.81
CA ASP A 104 -3.64 -8.01 8.14
C ASP A 104 -4.65 -6.96 8.60
N ILE A 105 -4.36 -5.67 8.42
CA ILE A 105 -5.31 -4.59 8.72
C ILE A 105 -6.59 -4.75 7.89
N ARG A 106 -6.44 -5.02 6.59
CA ARG A 106 -7.57 -5.24 5.68
C ARG A 106 -8.40 -6.46 6.07
N ARG A 107 -7.76 -7.54 6.53
CA ARG A 107 -8.45 -8.73 7.04
C ARG A 107 -9.26 -8.38 8.30
N GLN A 108 -8.69 -7.65 9.24
CA GLN A 108 -9.39 -7.20 10.45
C GLN A 108 -10.59 -6.32 10.11
N ARG A 109 -10.42 -5.32 9.24
CA ARG A 109 -11.51 -4.44 8.77
C ARG A 109 -12.66 -5.25 8.18
N LYS A 110 -12.36 -6.18 7.27
CA LYS A 110 -13.37 -7.09 6.67
C LYS A 110 -14.10 -7.93 7.71
N SER A 111 -13.42 -8.37 8.78
CA SER A 111 -14.10 -9.07 9.88
C SER A 111 -15.14 -8.18 10.57
N TYR A 112 -14.86 -6.90 10.77
CA TYR A 112 -15.83 -5.95 11.34
C TYR A 112 -16.98 -5.61 10.38
N GLU A 113 -16.72 -5.50 9.08
CA GLU A 113 -17.78 -5.38 8.06
C GLU A 113 -18.73 -6.57 8.12
N ASN A 114 -18.19 -7.79 8.10
CA ASN A 114 -19.00 -9.01 8.21
C ASN A 114 -19.81 -9.07 9.51
N LEU A 115 -19.27 -8.55 10.61
CA LEU A 115 -20.01 -8.45 11.88
C LEU A 115 -21.15 -7.44 11.78
N LYS A 116 -20.92 -6.29 11.14
CA LYS A 116 -21.95 -5.26 10.89
C LYS A 116 -23.07 -5.82 10.02
N ASP A 117 -22.73 -6.52 8.94
CA ASP A 117 -23.73 -7.11 8.05
C ASP A 117 -24.60 -8.13 8.80
N LYS A 118 -24.00 -9.03 9.59
CA LYS A 118 -24.74 -10.00 10.41
C LYS A 118 -25.61 -9.33 11.46
N ASP A 119 -25.11 -8.28 12.11
CA ASP A 119 -25.87 -7.50 13.10
C ASP A 119 -27.06 -6.78 12.46
N TYR A 120 -26.87 -6.25 11.25
CA TYR A 120 -27.93 -5.63 10.47
C TYR A 120 -29.01 -6.62 10.04
N GLN A 121 -28.64 -7.83 9.59
CA GLN A 121 -29.61 -8.87 9.27
C GLN A 121 -30.47 -9.25 10.47
N LYS A 122 -29.86 -9.39 11.66
CA LYS A 122 -30.61 -9.66 12.90
C LYS A 122 -31.55 -8.52 13.28
N PHE A 123 -31.14 -7.28 13.03
CA PHE A 123 -32.01 -6.12 13.24
C PHE A 123 -33.24 -6.18 12.31
N LEU A 124 -33.06 -6.49 11.03
CA LEU A 124 -34.16 -6.65 10.07
C LEU A 124 -35.11 -7.79 10.44
N GLU A 125 -34.58 -8.96 10.83
CA GLU A 125 -35.38 -10.09 11.30
C GLU A 125 -36.22 -9.73 12.53
N LYS A 126 -35.66 -8.92 13.43
CA LYS A 126 -36.39 -8.46 14.62
C LYS A 126 -37.51 -7.49 14.27
N GLU A 127 -37.24 -6.47 13.45
CA GLU A 127 -38.28 -5.52 13.03
C GLU A 127 -39.42 -6.25 12.31
N SER A 128 -39.12 -7.21 11.43
CA SER A 128 -40.13 -8.02 10.75
C SER A 128 -41.00 -8.85 11.72
N LYS A 129 -40.39 -9.47 12.75
CA LYS A 129 -41.14 -10.21 13.78
C LYS A 129 -41.98 -9.30 14.67
N ASP A 130 -41.50 -8.10 14.98
CA ASP A 130 -42.24 -7.13 15.77
C ASP A 130 -43.41 -6.55 14.96
N GLU A 131 -43.25 -6.34 13.65
CA GLU A 131 -44.34 -5.98 12.72
C GLU A 131 -45.40 -7.09 12.62
N GLU A 132 -45.00 -8.36 12.48
CA GLU A 132 -45.92 -9.50 12.43
C GLU A 132 -46.79 -9.60 13.70
N LYS A 133 -46.19 -9.41 14.88
CA LYS A 133 -46.94 -9.36 16.15
C LYS A 133 -47.97 -8.23 16.19
N ILE A 134 -47.61 -7.05 15.69
CA ILE A 134 -48.55 -5.91 15.63
C ILE A 134 -49.73 -6.25 14.73
N ILE A 135 -49.49 -6.91 13.59
CA ILE A 135 -50.56 -7.36 12.68
C ILE A 135 -51.48 -8.36 13.39
N ASP A 136 -50.91 -9.37 14.05
CA ASP A 136 -51.69 -10.39 14.80
C ASP A 136 -52.54 -9.77 15.92
N GLU A 137 -52.01 -8.78 16.63
CA GLU A 137 -52.75 -8.03 17.66
C GLU A 137 -53.91 -7.24 17.06
N ILE A 138 -53.70 -6.57 15.92
CA ILE A 138 -54.75 -5.84 15.20
C ILE A 138 -55.86 -6.80 14.74
N VAL A 139 -55.51 -7.93 14.11
CA VAL A 139 -56.48 -8.95 13.67
C VAL A 139 -57.26 -9.51 14.85
N SER A 140 -56.59 -9.82 15.97
CA SER A 140 -57.21 -10.32 17.18
C SER A 140 -58.15 -9.30 17.85
N PHE A 141 -57.86 -8.01 17.71
CA PHE A 141 -58.72 -6.93 18.21
C PHE A 141 -59.95 -6.71 17.31
N THR A 142 -59.78 -6.70 15.98
CA THR A 142 -60.89 -6.54 15.04
C THR A 142 -61.85 -7.72 15.10
N ALA A 143 -61.35 -8.95 15.14
CA ALA A 143 -62.18 -10.15 15.28
C ALA A 143 -63.03 -10.17 16.56
N ARG A 144 -62.51 -9.61 17.67
CA ARG A 144 -63.26 -9.46 18.94
C ARG A 144 -64.36 -8.40 18.89
N LYS A 145 -64.32 -7.47 17.94
CA LYS A 145 -65.28 -6.35 17.83
C LYS A 145 -66.44 -6.65 16.88
N THR A 146 -66.29 -7.65 16.01
CA THR A 146 -67.31 -8.12 15.05
C THR A 146 -68.12 -9.32 15.54
N ASN A 147 -67.84 -9.84 16.74
CA ASN A 147 -68.69 -10.76 17.50
C ASN A 147 -69.40 -10.01 18.62
#